data_AF-A0A1S2T841-F1
#
_entry.id   AF-A0A1S2T841-F1
#
_cell.length_a   1.000
_cell.length_b   1.000
_cell.length_c   1.000
_cell.angle_alpha   90.00
_cell.angle_beta   90.00
_cell.angle_gamma   90.00
#
_symmetry.space_group_name_H-M   'P 1'
#
loop_
_entity.id
_entity.type
_entity.pdbx_description
1 polymer ?
#
loop_
_entity_poly.entity_id
_entity_poly.type
_entity_poly.pdbx_seq_one_letter_code
_entity_poly.pdbx_strand_id
1 'polypeptide(L)'
;MSKLYKLLFAISLIGLISACSSVKLDDVNSVATVNAGGSMTYDPIGDPKSSVYGKRSIYFVFDSYAIDPKYASTISAHASYLKAFQKQKASVIIQGNTDDRGTAEYNLALGQRRSEAIKRALVSQGVSESQLEAVSFGKEKPENPAQTEAAYEENRRADIVYH
;
A
#
# COMPACT_ATOMS: atom_id res chain seq x y z
N MET A 1 -68.40 10.20 5.21
CA MET A 1 -69.35 10.90 4.29
C MET A 1 -68.49 11.90 3.50
N SER A 2 -67.96 11.50 2.35
CA SER A 2 -68.58 11.53 1.01
C SER A 2 -68.24 12.81 0.22
N LYS A 3 -67.40 12.62 -0.82
CA LYS A 3 -67.59 13.11 -2.21
C LYS A 3 -67.57 14.66 -2.40
N LEU A 4 -67.27 15.30 -3.54
CA LEU A 4 -66.97 14.93 -4.92
C LEU A 4 -66.47 16.22 -5.63
N TYR A 5 -65.33 16.14 -6.33
CA TYR A 5 -64.95 16.71 -7.64
C TYR A 5 -65.56 18.00 -8.21
N LYS A 6 -64.68 18.89 -8.70
CA LYS A 6 -64.70 19.56 -10.05
C LYS A 6 -63.23 19.90 -10.41
N LEU A 7 -62.51 19.18 -11.28
CA LEU A 7 -62.46 19.20 -12.76
C LEU A 7 -62.20 20.58 -13.39
N LEU A 8 -61.00 20.81 -13.95
CA LEU A 8 -60.73 21.05 -15.40
C LEU A 8 -59.31 21.63 -15.67
N PHE A 9 -58.58 20.91 -16.54
CA PHE A 9 -57.56 21.31 -17.55
C PHE A 9 -56.37 22.24 -17.22
N ALA A 10 -55.14 21.73 -17.42
CA ALA A 10 -54.35 22.02 -18.63
C ALA A 10 -53.03 21.22 -18.69
N ILE A 11 -52.59 21.01 -19.92
CA ILE A 11 -51.58 20.07 -20.46
C ILE A 11 -50.13 20.60 -20.30
N SER A 12 -49.17 19.68 -20.44
CA SER A 12 -47.74 19.87 -20.79
C SER A 12 -46.79 19.68 -19.60
N LEU A 13 -45.73 18.88 -19.61
CA LEU A 13 -44.87 18.40 -20.69
C LEU A 13 -44.17 17.11 -20.19
N ILE A 14 -44.05 16.10 -21.04
CA ILE A 14 -43.31 14.86 -20.75
C ILE A 14 -41.81 15.20 -20.73
N GLY A 15 -41.19 15.07 -19.55
CA GLY A 15 -39.75 15.12 -19.36
C GLY A 15 -39.28 13.86 -18.66
N LEU A 16 -39.18 12.75 -19.39
CA LEU A 16 -38.48 11.55 -18.92
C LEU A 16 -36.98 11.75 -19.11
N ILE A 17 -36.30 12.27 -18.09
CA ILE A 17 -34.85 12.08 -17.96
C ILE A 17 -34.66 11.13 -16.79
N SER A 18 -34.69 9.83 -17.12
CA SER A 18 -34.24 8.77 -16.23
C SER A 18 -32.72 8.91 -16.10
N ALA A 19 -32.28 9.69 -15.11
CA ALA A 19 -30.89 9.73 -14.69
C ALA A 19 -30.57 8.44 -13.91
N CYS A 20 -30.43 7.34 -14.64
CA CYS A 20 -29.75 6.15 -14.14
C CYS A 20 -28.27 6.29 -14.49
N SER A 21 -27.48 6.96 -13.64
CA SER A 21 -26.04 6.70 -13.64
C SER A 21 -25.83 5.35 -12.94
N SER A 22 -25.89 4.26 -13.72
CA SER A 22 -25.26 3.03 -13.26
C SER A 22 -23.75 3.28 -13.30
N VAL A 23 -23.18 3.66 -12.17
CA VAL A 23 -21.74 3.47 -11.97
C VAL A 23 -21.51 1.97 -12.05
N LYS A 24 -20.88 1.53 -13.13
CA LYS A 24 -20.21 0.24 -13.12
C LYS A 24 -19.18 0.35 -12.00
N LEU A 25 -19.33 -0.48 -10.97
CA LEU A 25 -18.27 -0.77 -10.03
C LEU A 25 -17.23 -1.53 -10.85
N ASP A 26 -16.37 -0.78 -11.55
CA ASP A 26 -15.14 -1.36 -12.06
C ASP A 26 -14.35 -1.78 -10.83
N ASP A 27 -14.17 -3.09 -10.76
CA ASP A 27 -13.43 -3.84 -9.77
C ASP A 27 -11.98 -3.33 -9.71
N VAL A 28 -11.75 -2.28 -8.92
CA VAL A 28 -10.42 -1.81 -8.52
C VAL A 28 -9.83 -2.71 -7.45
N ASN A 29 -9.93 -4.02 -7.65
CA ASN A 29 -8.95 -4.97 -7.17
C ASN A 29 -8.26 -5.70 -8.34
N SER A 30 -8.20 -5.06 -9.51
CA SER A 30 -7.26 -5.41 -10.57
C SER A 30 -5.83 -5.10 -10.14
N VAL A 31 -5.33 -5.83 -9.14
CA VAL A 31 -3.90 -6.12 -9.03
C VAL A 31 -3.57 -6.78 -10.35
N ALA A 32 -2.87 -6.06 -11.23
CA ALA A 32 -2.47 -6.60 -12.53
C ALA A 32 -1.82 -7.96 -12.27
N THR A 33 -2.53 -9.04 -12.65
CA THR A 33 -1.98 -10.39 -12.58
C THR A 33 -0.83 -10.40 -13.55
N VAL A 34 0.39 -10.29 -13.03
CA VAL A 34 1.61 -10.41 -13.81
C VAL A 34 1.68 -11.84 -14.33
N ASN A 35 1.24 -12.02 -15.56
CA ASN A 35 1.29 -13.30 -16.26
C ASN A 35 2.76 -13.60 -16.57
N ALA A 36 3.37 -14.50 -15.80
CA ALA A 36 4.79 -14.82 -15.80
C ALA A 36 5.22 -15.70 -17.01
N GLY A 37 4.73 -15.38 -18.21
CA GLY A 37 4.91 -16.23 -19.41
C GLY A 37 5.49 -15.55 -20.65
N GLY A 38 5.63 -14.22 -20.69
CA GLY A 38 6.16 -13.49 -21.85
C GLY A 38 7.31 -12.59 -21.47
N SER A 39 8.26 -12.36 -22.39
CA SER A 39 9.30 -11.32 -22.26
C SER A 39 8.67 -9.99 -21.84
N MET A 40 8.78 -9.65 -20.56
CA MET A 40 8.30 -8.39 -20.02
C MET A 40 9.27 -7.28 -20.38
N THR A 41 8.91 -6.44 -21.34
CA THR A 41 9.57 -5.14 -21.64
C THR A 41 9.08 -4.02 -20.72
N TYR A 42 8.17 -4.32 -19.79
CA TYR A 42 7.57 -3.36 -18.86
C TYR A 42 8.05 -3.61 -17.44
N ASP A 43 8.75 -2.63 -16.85
CA ASP A 43 9.08 -2.58 -15.43
C ASP A 43 8.10 -1.65 -14.70
N PRO A 44 7.11 -2.19 -13.98
CA PRO A 44 6.12 -1.36 -13.29
C PRO A 44 6.68 -0.61 -12.07
N ILE A 45 7.90 -0.87 -11.60
CA ILE A 45 8.53 -0.12 -10.49
C ILE A 45 9.12 1.20 -10.97
N GLY A 46 9.68 1.21 -12.17
CA GLY A 46 10.15 2.42 -12.84
C GLY A 46 9.02 3.28 -13.42
N ASP A 47 7.79 2.76 -13.51
CA ASP A 47 6.65 3.49 -14.05
C ASP A 47 5.99 4.40 -13.00
N PRO A 48 6.08 5.73 -13.12
CA PRO A 48 5.43 6.67 -12.20
C PRO A 48 3.90 6.55 -12.17
N LYS A 49 3.27 5.89 -13.16
CA LYS A 49 1.83 5.64 -13.19
C LYS A 49 1.40 4.43 -12.37
N SER A 50 2.34 3.59 -11.90
CA SER A 50 1.98 2.41 -11.13
C SER A 50 1.76 2.75 -9.65
N SER A 51 0.50 3.05 -9.30
CA SER A 51 0.14 3.56 -7.97
C SER A 51 0.41 2.59 -6.82
N VAL A 52 0.47 1.27 -7.11
CA VAL A 52 0.70 0.24 -6.09
C VAL A 52 2.19 0.13 -5.77
N TYR A 53 3.08 0.19 -6.77
CA TYR A 53 4.54 0.17 -6.54
C TYR A 53 5.11 1.51 -6.09
N GLY A 54 4.34 2.59 -6.20
CA GLY A 54 4.66 3.89 -5.61
C GLY A 54 4.56 3.90 -4.07
N LYS A 55 3.76 3.00 -3.47
CA LYS A 55 3.63 2.89 -2.00
C LYS A 55 4.68 1.95 -1.43
N ARG A 56 5.82 2.50 -1.02
CA ARG A 56 6.98 1.72 -0.55
C ARG A 56 7.21 1.75 0.95
N SER A 57 6.34 2.42 1.71
CA SER A 57 6.49 2.58 3.15
C SER A 57 5.35 1.89 3.89
N ILE A 58 5.70 1.09 4.90
CA ILE A 58 4.78 0.46 5.84
C ILE A 58 4.94 1.13 7.20
N TYR A 59 3.86 1.66 7.76
CA TYR A 59 3.87 2.39 9.03
C TYR A 59 3.40 1.52 10.19
N PHE A 60 3.94 1.80 11.36
CA PHE A 60 3.74 1.04 12.58
C PHE A 60 3.20 1.93 13.70
N VAL A 61 2.38 1.31 14.56
CA VAL A 61 1.98 1.95 15.82
C VAL A 61 3.17 2.02 16.79
N PHE A 62 3.00 2.83 17.84
CA PHE A 62 4.00 2.96 18.89
C PHE A 62 4.41 1.60 19.45
N ASP A 63 5.70 1.43 19.66
CA ASP A 63 6.33 0.24 20.25
C ASP A 63 5.95 -1.11 19.60
N SER A 64 5.68 -1.10 18.30
CA SER A 64 5.24 -2.29 17.58
C SER A 64 6.02 -2.53 16.30
N TYR A 65 6.13 -3.81 15.94
CA TYR A 65 6.56 -4.32 14.64
C TYR A 65 5.45 -5.12 13.94
N ALA A 66 4.23 -5.12 14.48
CA ALA A 66 3.09 -5.77 13.86
C ALA A 66 2.69 -5.01 12.59
N ILE A 67 2.58 -5.73 11.48
CA ILE A 67 2.12 -5.16 10.22
C ILE A 67 0.60 -5.05 10.28
N ASP A 68 0.10 -3.82 10.12
CA ASP A 68 -1.33 -3.57 10.01
C ASP A 68 -1.91 -4.30 8.77
N PRO A 69 -3.00 -5.07 8.90
CA PRO A 69 -3.62 -5.79 7.78
C PRO A 69 -3.93 -4.93 6.55
N LYS A 70 -4.09 -3.61 6.71
CA LYS A 70 -4.27 -2.69 5.56
C LYS A 70 -3.12 -2.73 4.55
N TYR A 71 -1.92 -3.19 4.96
CA TYR A 71 -0.75 -3.32 4.09
C TYR A 71 -0.68 -4.67 3.35
N ALA A 72 -1.64 -5.58 3.53
CA ALA A 72 -1.62 -6.90 2.90
C ALA A 72 -1.55 -6.82 1.37
N SER A 73 -2.31 -5.91 0.75
CA SER A 73 -2.30 -5.71 -0.71
C SER A 73 -0.96 -5.14 -1.21
N THR A 74 -0.38 -4.18 -0.48
CA THR A 74 0.96 -3.64 -0.79
C THR A 74 2.03 -4.73 -0.75
N ILE A 75 2.07 -5.54 0.32
CA ILE A 75 3.03 -6.65 0.44
C ILE A 75 2.83 -7.65 -0.69
N SER A 76 1.59 -7.98 -1.02
CA SER A 76 1.27 -8.92 -2.11
C SER A 76 1.70 -8.42 -3.49
N ALA A 77 1.55 -7.13 -3.75
CA ALA A 77 2.03 -6.53 -4.99
C ALA A 77 3.56 -6.60 -5.10
N HIS A 78 4.29 -6.20 -4.05
CA HIS A 78 5.76 -6.30 -4.02
C HIS A 78 6.25 -7.73 -4.16
N ALA A 79 5.58 -8.69 -3.49
CA ALA A 79 5.91 -10.11 -3.62
C ALA A 79 5.72 -10.63 -5.04
N SER A 80 4.60 -10.25 -5.68
CA SER A 80 4.30 -10.63 -7.06
C SER A 80 5.34 -10.08 -8.03
N TYR A 81 5.75 -8.82 -7.86
CA TYR A 81 6.82 -8.22 -8.64
C TYR A 81 8.15 -8.96 -8.46
N LEU A 82 8.61 -9.15 -7.21
CA LEU A 82 9.91 -9.77 -6.96
C LEU A 82 9.99 -11.18 -7.57
N LYS A 83 8.90 -11.95 -7.50
CA LYS A 83 8.82 -13.26 -8.16
C LYS A 83 8.86 -13.17 -9.68
N ALA A 84 8.10 -12.24 -10.27
CA ALA A 84 8.03 -12.07 -11.72
C ALA A 84 9.38 -11.62 -12.33
N PHE A 85 10.14 -10.80 -11.59
CA PHE A 85 11.40 -10.22 -12.04
C PHE A 85 12.65 -10.90 -11.45
N GLN A 86 12.52 -12.12 -10.92
CA GLN A 86 13.64 -12.87 -10.35
C GLN A 86 14.75 -13.11 -11.37
N LYS A 87 14.42 -13.39 -12.64
CA LYS A 87 15.40 -13.61 -13.72
C LYS A 87 16.21 -12.34 -14.04
N GLN A 88 15.61 -11.18 -13.82
CA GLN A 88 16.21 -9.85 -13.97
C GLN A 88 16.96 -9.41 -12.71
N LYS A 89 17.08 -10.30 -11.71
CA LYS A 89 17.76 -10.05 -10.43
C LYS A 89 17.16 -8.90 -9.62
N ALA A 90 15.85 -8.64 -9.77
CA ALA A 90 15.15 -7.68 -8.92
C ALA A 90 15.33 -8.06 -7.43
N SER A 91 15.72 -7.10 -6.61
CA SER A 91 15.95 -7.27 -5.18
C SER A 91 15.63 -5.99 -4.40
N VAL A 92 15.45 -6.12 -3.09
CA VAL A 92 15.14 -5.00 -2.19
C VAL A 92 15.93 -5.04 -0.89
N ILE A 93 16.25 -3.85 -0.39
CA ILE A 93 16.58 -3.62 1.02
C ILE A 93 15.34 -3.05 1.72
N ILE A 94 14.97 -3.67 2.84
CA ILE A 94 13.90 -3.19 3.72
C ILE A 94 14.55 -2.43 4.88
N GLN A 95 14.28 -1.14 4.98
CA GLN A 95 14.94 -0.23 5.91
C GLN A 95 13.99 0.11 7.06
N GLY A 96 14.22 -0.45 8.24
CA GLY A 96 13.37 -0.22 9.42
C GLY A 96 13.81 1.00 10.23
N ASN A 97 12.86 1.90 10.47
CA ASN A 97 13.04 3.15 11.21
C ASN A 97 12.10 3.23 12.43
N THR A 98 12.40 4.14 13.35
CA THR A 98 11.61 4.43 14.54
C THR A 98 11.46 5.93 14.76
N ASP A 99 10.58 6.32 15.67
CA ASP A 99 10.66 7.66 16.26
C ASP A 99 11.86 7.79 17.22
N ASP A 100 12.09 8.99 17.75
CA ASP A 100 13.32 9.35 18.48
C ASP A 100 13.30 8.93 19.97
N ARG A 101 12.15 8.45 20.46
CA ARG A 101 11.93 8.11 21.87
C ARG A 101 12.64 6.81 22.25
N GLY A 102 13.31 6.79 23.40
CA GLY A 102 14.08 5.63 23.88
C GLY A 102 15.56 5.65 23.45
N THR A 103 16.30 4.60 23.81
CA THR A 103 17.75 4.52 23.52
C THR A 103 18.01 4.23 22.04
N ALA A 104 19.21 4.51 21.57
CA ALA A 104 19.59 4.21 20.18
C ALA A 104 19.59 2.70 19.91
N GLU A 105 20.08 1.91 20.85
CA GLU A 105 20.17 0.45 20.76
C GLU A 105 18.78 -0.19 20.73
N TYR A 106 17.86 0.32 21.56
CA TYR A 106 16.47 -0.13 21.57
C TYR A 106 15.82 0.11 20.20
N ASN A 107 15.97 1.32 19.67
CA ASN A 107 15.37 1.71 18.41
C ASN A 107 16.01 0.98 17.23
N LEU A 108 17.31 0.72 17.26
CA LEU A 108 17.99 -0.11 16.27
C LEU A 108 17.41 -1.54 16.26
N ALA A 109 17.20 -2.14 17.43
CA ALA A 109 16.60 -3.46 17.54
C ALA A 109 15.13 -3.48 17.09
N LEU A 110 14.33 -2.45 17.45
CA LEU A 110 12.93 -2.35 17.04
C LEU A 110 12.79 -2.14 15.54
N GLY A 111 13.60 -1.25 14.95
CA GLY A 111 13.64 -1.07 13.50
C GLY A 111 14.06 -2.35 12.78
N GLN A 112 15.00 -3.13 13.32
CA GLN A 112 15.38 -4.42 12.73
C GLN A 112 14.22 -5.42 12.76
N ARG A 113 13.46 -5.48 13.86
CA ARG A 113 12.27 -6.34 13.94
C ARG A 113 11.19 -5.94 12.92
N ARG A 114 11.04 -4.63 12.64
CA ARG A 114 10.11 -4.11 11.63
C ARG A 114 10.49 -4.54 10.22
N SER A 115 11.76 -4.35 9.83
CA SER A 115 12.22 -4.76 8.50
C SER A 115 12.17 -6.28 8.32
N GLU A 116 12.53 -7.05 9.34
CA GLU A 116 12.40 -8.50 9.33
C GLU A 116 10.94 -8.99 9.27
N ALA A 117 10.00 -8.29 9.90
CA ALA A 117 8.58 -8.64 9.81
C ALA A 117 8.08 -8.57 8.37
N ILE A 118 8.47 -7.52 7.64
CA ILE A 118 8.13 -7.37 6.22
C ILE A 118 8.86 -8.42 5.38
N LYS A 119 10.16 -8.66 5.64
CA LYS A 119 10.91 -9.73 4.97
C LYS A 119 10.21 -11.08 5.12
N ARG A 120 9.82 -11.46 6.34
CA ARG A 120 9.08 -12.70 6.62
C ARG A 120 7.74 -12.74 5.88
N ALA A 121 7.01 -11.62 5.82
CA ALA A 121 5.75 -11.54 5.08
C ALA A 121 5.97 -11.78 3.57
N LEU A 122 7.01 -11.20 2.97
CA LEU A 122 7.36 -11.43 1.56
C LEU A 122 7.79 -12.88 1.29
N VAL A 123 8.62 -13.45 2.17
CA VAL A 123 9.04 -14.87 2.10
C VAL A 123 7.83 -15.80 2.20
N SER A 124 6.87 -15.51 3.09
CA SER A 124 5.64 -16.30 3.22
C SER A 124 4.78 -16.31 1.96
N GLN A 125 4.98 -15.34 1.06
CA GLN A 125 4.33 -15.25 -0.25
C GLN A 125 5.19 -15.80 -1.40
N GLY A 126 6.31 -16.46 -1.07
CA GLY A 126 7.17 -17.17 -2.02
C GLY A 126 8.27 -16.33 -2.67
N VAL A 127 8.60 -15.15 -2.13
CA VAL A 127 9.79 -14.40 -2.57
C VAL A 127 11.04 -15.11 -2.05
N SER A 128 12.07 -15.24 -2.89
CA SER A 128 13.35 -15.83 -2.49
C SER A 128 14.05 -14.94 -1.46
N GLU A 129 14.59 -15.53 -0.38
CA GLU A 129 15.38 -14.78 0.61
C GLU A 129 16.59 -14.08 0.00
N SER A 130 17.14 -14.60 -1.09
CA SER A 130 18.27 -13.99 -1.81
C SER A 130 17.92 -12.64 -2.46
N GLN A 131 16.64 -12.30 -2.60
CA GLN A 131 16.17 -11.02 -3.12
C GLN A 131 15.92 -9.99 -2.01
N LEU A 132 16.08 -10.38 -0.73
CA LEU A 132 15.60 -9.63 0.42
C LEU A 132 16.69 -9.41 1.46
N GLU A 133 17.05 -8.15 1.66
CA GLU A 133 17.87 -7.71 2.78
C GLU A 133 17.01 -6.90 3.77
N ALA A 134 17.25 -7.08 5.07
CA ALA A 134 16.55 -6.36 6.13
C ALA A 134 17.58 -5.66 7.01
N VAL A 135 17.49 -4.33 7.08
CA VAL A 135 18.39 -3.47 7.85
C VAL A 135 17.59 -2.56 8.75
N SER A 136 18.28 -1.90 9.69
CA SER A 136 17.68 -0.87 10.51
C SER A 136 18.56 0.36 10.61
N PHE A 137 17.91 1.52 10.60
CA PHE A 137 18.52 2.79 10.97
C PHE A 137 18.09 3.25 12.38
N GLY A 138 17.23 2.49 13.06
CA GLY A 138 16.60 2.92 14.30
C GLY A 138 16.03 4.33 14.16
N LYS A 139 16.52 5.25 15.00
CA LYS A 139 16.12 6.66 15.00
C LYS A 139 17.06 7.61 14.25
N GLU A 140 18.08 7.09 13.56
CA GLU A 140 19.16 7.90 12.98
C GLU A 140 18.78 8.54 11.63
N LYS A 141 17.65 8.14 11.03
CA LYS A 141 17.15 8.63 9.73
C LYS A 141 15.67 9.04 9.79
N PRO A 142 15.31 10.07 10.60
CA PRO A 142 13.93 10.54 10.68
C PRO A 142 13.47 11.09 9.31
N GLU A 143 12.23 10.79 8.93
CA GLU A 143 11.56 11.48 7.83
C GLU A 143 11.22 12.91 8.25
N ASN A 144 10.70 13.03 9.47
CA ASN A 144 10.30 14.29 10.07
C ASN A 144 10.99 14.47 11.42
N PRO A 145 11.95 15.41 11.54
CA PRO A 145 12.71 15.59 12.78
C PRO A 145 11.92 16.32 13.89
N ALA A 146 10.67 16.71 13.64
CA ALA A 146 9.86 17.38 14.66
C ALA A 146 9.49 16.41 15.81
N GLN A 147 9.32 16.96 17.00
CA GLN A 147 8.99 16.20 18.21
C GLN A 147 7.49 16.28 18.53
N THR A 148 6.68 15.83 17.57
CA THR A 148 5.21 15.81 17.66
C THR A 148 4.71 14.40 17.35
N GLU A 149 3.52 14.04 17.84
CA GLU A 149 2.99 12.69 17.55
C GLU A 149 2.78 12.45 16.04
N ALA A 150 2.42 13.49 15.27
CA ALA A 150 2.34 13.40 13.81
C ALA A 150 3.71 13.04 13.18
N ALA A 151 4.79 13.70 13.61
CA ALA A 151 6.13 13.37 13.14
C ALA A 151 6.58 11.96 13.59
N TYR A 152 6.21 11.56 14.80
CA TYR A 152 6.50 10.21 15.28
C TYR A 152 5.77 9.14 14.46
N GLU A 153 4.52 9.38 14.07
CA GLU A 153 3.77 8.50 13.16
C GLU A 153 4.49 8.34 11.81
N GLU A 154 4.98 9.43 11.23
CA GLU A 154 5.75 9.42 9.98
C GLU A 154 7.08 8.66 10.11
N ASN A 155 7.74 8.77 11.27
CA ASN A 155 9.04 8.13 11.51
C ASN A 155 8.95 6.63 11.83
N ARG A 156 7.83 6.17 12.41
CA ARG A 156 7.58 4.75 12.69
C ARG A 156 7.24 3.99 11.41
N ARG A 157 8.23 3.77 10.56
CA ARG A 157 8.04 3.14 9.25
C ARG A 157 9.13 2.13 8.90
N ALA A 158 8.87 1.35 7.86
CA ALA A 158 9.90 0.64 7.13
C ALA A 158 9.70 0.81 5.63
N ASP A 159 10.80 1.12 4.94
CA ASP A 159 10.80 1.46 3.51
C ASP A 159 11.35 0.29 2.68
N ILE A 160 10.66 -0.05 1.59
CA ILE A 160 11.07 -1.06 0.61
C ILE A 160 11.82 -0.36 -0.52
N VAL A 161 13.14 -0.49 -0.55
CA VAL A 161 14.03 0.16 -1.51
C VAL A 161 14.53 -0.86 -2.52
N TYR A 162 14.26 -0.64 -3.81
CA TYR A 162 14.66 -1.53 -4.90
C TYR A 162 16.08 -1.23 -5.41
N HIS A 163 16.74 -2.28 -5.91
CA HIS A 163 18.03 -2.24 -6.61
C HIS A 163 17.89 -2.67 -8.06
#